data_AF-A0A8S9UYP8-F1
#
_entry.id   AF-A0A8S9UYP8-F1
#
_cell.length_a   1.000
_cell.length_b   1.000
_cell.length_c   1.000
_cell.angle_alpha   90.00
_cell.angle_beta   90.00
_cell.angle_gamma   90.00
#
_symmetry.space_group_name_H-M   'P 1'
#
loop_
_entity.id
_entity.type
_entity.pdbx_description
1 polymer ?
#
loop_
_entity_poly.entity_id
_entity_poly.type
_entity_poly.pdbx_seq_one_letter_code
_entity_poly.pdbx_strand_id
1 'polypeptide(L)'
;MPAVKLLIIPRIAKRVKRVTALASVLAISSSMVRGHTIRLRSLESTSPLPSGLSFAFDGTNSDIAQQLYVRHKAGDTDIKVSLSSVPTGVANRLADLNIRFSDLPGLVQRAVLWDTGFALSPSNEAVQIWTMDDYTMANIAVSKEEVSREGCTVKNCTQPNDALAYYTLICSGAQMVNVSSCVADTFVDSAATSYLGSMWSVGGDLDMIPYIRLRDHSWVDPVTEVSYSVYAVHTTSVADDPAWNVCPADNGYGAVTVPCHRRDEFTDQEMEAMNTPTGSAWVAKWLEEEFA
;
A
#
# COMPACT_ATOMS: atom_id res chain seq x y z
N MET A 1 -64.93 17.65 -25.68
CA MET A 1 -65.47 19.00 -25.36
C MET A 1 -65.72 19.05 -23.85
N PRO A 2 -65.46 20.14 -23.10
CA PRO A 2 -65.05 21.49 -23.51
C PRO A 2 -63.79 22.09 -22.81
N ALA A 3 -63.33 23.21 -23.38
CA ALA A 3 -62.65 24.41 -22.82
C ALA A 3 -61.39 24.29 -21.92
N VAL A 4 -60.18 24.68 -22.37
CA VAL A 4 -59.60 26.04 -22.54
C VAL A 4 -59.32 26.77 -21.20
N LYS A 5 -58.04 27.04 -20.85
CA LYS A 5 -57.39 28.38 -20.96
C LYS A 5 -55.92 28.42 -20.50
N LEU A 6 -55.19 29.26 -21.23
CA LEU A 6 -53.78 29.64 -21.20
C LEU A 6 -53.44 30.61 -20.04
N LEU A 7 -52.26 30.52 -19.43
CA LEU A 7 -51.61 31.57 -18.61
C LEU A 7 -50.09 31.39 -18.69
N ILE A 8 -49.39 32.07 -19.61
CA ILE A 8 -48.72 33.37 -19.47
C ILE A 8 -47.67 33.42 -18.36
N ILE A 9 -46.40 33.41 -18.80
CA ILE A 9 -45.15 33.61 -18.05
C ILE A 9 -44.93 35.11 -17.79
N PRO A 10 -44.59 35.56 -16.57
CA PRO A 10 -43.99 36.87 -16.35
C PRO A 10 -42.45 36.79 -16.36
N ARG A 11 -41.85 37.59 -17.25
CA ARG A 11 -40.41 37.87 -17.30
C ARG A 11 -39.95 38.66 -16.06
N ILE A 12 -38.90 38.19 -15.41
CA ILE A 12 -38.17 38.95 -14.38
C ILE A 12 -37.22 39.94 -15.08
N ALA A 13 -37.43 41.23 -14.82
CA ALA A 13 -36.66 42.33 -15.36
C ALA A 13 -35.30 42.49 -14.63
N LYS A 14 -34.21 42.48 -15.40
CA LYS A 14 -32.86 42.86 -14.96
C LYS A 14 -32.79 44.39 -14.77
N ARG A 15 -32.42 44.85 -13.59
CA ARG A 15 -32.06 46.26 -13.33
C ARG A 15 -30.61 46.51 -13.71
N VAL A 16 -30.41 47.32 -14.73
CA VAL A 16 -29.15 47.92 -15.15
C VAL A 16 -28.83 49.10 -14.21
N LYS A 17 -27.63 49.14 -13.62
CA LYS A 17 -27.06 50.37 -13.05
C LYS A 17 -25.89 50.81 -13.95
N ARG A 18 -26.00 52.05 -14.43
CA ARG A 18 -25.03 52.77 -15.25
C ARG A 18 -23.72 52.97 -14.49
N VAL A 19 -22.60 52.70 -15.15
CA VAL A 19 -21.26 53.12 -14.74
C VAL A 19 -20.90 54.34 -15.58
N THR A 20 -20.68 55.47 -14.92
CA THR A 20 -20.16 56.70 -15.53
C THR A 20 -18.65 56.71 -15.34
N ALA A 21 -17.91 56.83 -16.45
CA ALA A 21 -16.46 56.97 -16.47
C ALA A 21 -16.06 58.42 -16.15
N LEU A 22 -15.09 58.61 -15.26
CA LEU A 22 -14.23 59.79 -15.24
C LEU A 22 -12.77 59.33 -15.21
N ALA A 23 -12.02 59.73 -16.23
CA ALA A 23 -10.58 59.58 -16.32
C ALA A 23 -9.90 60.66 -15.45
N SER A 24 -8.86 60.29 -14.71
CA SER A 24 -7.95 61.25 -14.08
C SER A 24 -6.53 60.67 -14.00
N VAL A 25 -5.64 61.44 -14.60
CA VAL A 25 -4.17 61.39 -14.76
C VAL A 25 -3.42 60.71 -13.61
N LEU A 26 -2.56 59.73 -13.94
CA LEU A 26 -1.59 59.12 -13.01
C LEU A 26 -0.39 60.08 -12.79
N ALA A 27 -0.18 60.48 -11.54
CA ALA A 27 1.08 61.07 -11.09
C ALA A 27 2.05 59.96 -10.67
N ILE A 28 3.23 59.92 -11.30
CA ILE A 28 4.30 58.98 -10.99
C ILE A 28 4.91 59.38 -9.64
N SER A 29 4.78 58.52 -8.63
CA SER A 29 5.50 58.64 -7.37
C SER A 29 6.36 57.39 -7.16
N SER A 30 7.68 57.58 -7.20
CA SER A 30 8.68 56.56 -6.88
C SER A 30 8.54 56.13 -5.43
N SER A 31 8.25 54.84 -5.21
CA SER A 31 8.49 54.18 -3.93
C SER A 31 9.44 53.01 -4.17
N MET A 32 10.60 53.05 -3.51
CA MET A 32 11.56 51.95 -3.52
C MET A 32 10.93 50.75 -2.81
N VAL A 33 10.50 49.76 -3.58
CA VAL A 33 10.17 48.44 -3.03
C VAL A 33 11.50 47.77 -2.65
N ARG A 34 11.76 47.69 -1.34
CA ARG A 34 12.79 46.78 -0.80
C ARG A 34 12.38 45.35 -1.15
N GLY A 35 13.03 44.77 -2.15
CA GLY A 35 12.91 43.36 -2.47
C GLY A 35 13.22 42.53 -1.22
N HIS A 36 12.17 41.99 -0.61
CA HIS A 36 12.32 40.96 0.41
C HIS A 36 12.72 39.71 -0.35
N THR A 37 14.01 39.38 -0.30
CA THR A 37 14.49 38.08 -0.73
C THR A 37 13.89 37.06 0.23
N ILE A 38 12.81 36.40 -0.18
CA ILE A 38 12.34 35.19 0.48
C ILE A 38 13.44 34.16 0.25
N ARG A 39 14.35 34.02 1.23
CA ARG A 39 15.17 32.82 1.33
C ARG A 39 14.21 31.69 1.68
N LEU A 40 13.76 30.96 0.67
CA LEU A 40 13.31 29.59 0.84
C LEU A 40 14.51 28.84 1.42
N ARG A 41 14.55 28.67 2.75
CA ARG A 41 15.35 27.61 3.35
C ARG A 41 14.79 26.33 2.75
N SER A 42 15.57 25.69 1.88
CA SER A 42 15.37 24.29 1.56
C SER A 42 15.28 23.56 2.89
N LEU A 43 14.08 23.09 3.24
CA LEU A 43 13.95 22.06 4.25
C LEU A 43 14.44 20.80 3.55
N GLU A 44 15.74 20.55 3.59
CA GLU A 44 16.21 19.17 3.53
C GLU A 44 15.55 18.48 4.73
N SER A 45 14.41 17.84 4.44
CA SER A 45 13.77 16.92 5.37
C SER A 45 14.69 15.71 5.48
N THR A 46 15.74 15.84 6.29
CA THR A 46 16.57 14.70 6.66
C THR A 46 15.70 13.81 7.54
N SER A 47 14.97 12.90 6.90
CA SER A 47 14.21 11.88 7.62
C SER A 47 15.21 11.04 8.41
N PRO A 48 15.07 10.93 9.74
CA PRO A 48 16.00 10.13 10.54
C PRO A 48 15.86 8.66 10.14
N LEU A 49 16.97 7.91 10.20
CA LEU A 49 16.89 6.46 10.10
C LEU A 49 16.07 5.92 11.28
N PRO A 50 15.28 4.86 11.07
CA PRO A 50 14.48 4.30 12.16
C PRO A 50 15.39 3.82 13.30
N SER A 51 15.12 4.29 14.53
CA SER A 51 16.00 4.04 15.69
C SER A 51 15.83 2.66 16.32
N GLY A 52 15.03 1.76 15.73
CA GLY A 52 14.81 0.37 16.16
C GLY A 52 14.08 0.19 17.51
N LEU A 53 14.18 1.15 18.43
CA LEU A 53 13.72 1.03 19.81
C LEU A 53 12.19 1.04 19.98
N SER A 54 11.43 1.53 18.99
CA SER A 54 9.97 1.61 19.04
C SER A 54 9.27 0.74 18.00
N PHE A 55 10.02 -0.01 17.20
CA PHE A 55 9.48 -0.79 16.09
C PHE A 55 9.41 -2.27 16.47
N ALA A 56 8.26 -2.88 16.20
CA ALA A 56 8.04 -4.31 16.32
C ALA A 56 7.32 -4.79 15.08
N PHE A 57 7.82 -5.88 14.48
CA PHE A 57 7.13 -6.55 13.39
C PHE A 57 6.21 -7.64 13.98
N ASP A 58 5.14 -7.20 14.62
CA ASP A 58 4.14 -8.03 15.31
C ASP A 58 2.83 -8.18 14.50
N GLY A 59 2.82 -7.67 13.27
CA GLY A 59 1.70 -7.70 12.34
C GLY A 59 0.69 -6.56 12.50
N THR A 60 0.95 -5.57 13.36
CA THR A 60 0.12 -4.35 13.48
C THR A 60 0.38 -3.32 12.38
N ASN A 61 1.39 -3.53 11.56
CA ASN A 61 1.78 -2.66 10.46
C ASN A 61 2.27 -3.52 9.28
N SER A 62 2.46 -2.87 8.12
CA SER A 62 3.04 -3.48 6.93
C SER A 62 4.40 -2.86 6.57
N ASP A 63 5.14 -2.32 7.56
CA ASP A 63 6.47 -1.74 7.33
C ASP A 63 7.54 -2.84 7.20
N ILE A 64 7.37 -3.65 6.16
CA ILE A 64 8.26 -4.73 5.77
C ILE A 64 9.65 -4.18 5.45
N ALA A 65 9.76 -2.96 4.91
CA ALA A 65 11.04 -2.32 4.64
C ALA A 65 11.80 -2.04 5.94
N GLN A 66 11.12 -1.52 6.97
CA GLN A 66 11.73 -1.30 8.28
C GLN A 66 12.15 -2.61 8.95
N GLN A 67 11.34 -3.67 8.87
CA GLN A 67 11.75 -4.99 9.38
C GLN A 67 12.98 -5.53 8.66
N LEU A 68 13.02 -5.46 7.32
CA LEU A 68 14.19 -5.90 6.54
C LEU A 68 15.44 -5.05 6.83
N TYR A 69 15.28 -3.76 7.11
CA TYR A 69 16.36 -2.91 7.61
C TYR A 69 16.87 -3.41 8.96
N VAL A 70 15.98 -3.65 9.93
CA VAL A 70 16.35 -4.17 11.27
C VAL A 70 17.11 -5.50 11.15
N ARG A 71 16.62 -6.44 10.32
CA ARG A 71 17.30 -7.72 10.08
C ARG A 71 18.66 -7.55 9.42
N HIS A 72 18.77 -6.68 8.41
CA HIS A 72 20.05 -6.34 7.78
C HIS A 72 21.06 -5.75 8.79
N LYS A 73 20.63 -4.85 9.68
CA LYS A 73 21.49 -4.32 10.74
C LYS A 73 21.87 -5.37 11.79
N ALA A 74 21.04 -6.40 11.99
CA ALA A 74 21.37 -7.56 12.82
C ALA A 74 22.39 -8.51 12.16
N GLY A 75 22.73 -8.29 10.89
CA GLY A 75 23.68 -9.11 10.13
C GLY A 75 23.05 -10.29 9.40
N ASP A 76 21.72 -10.35 9.34
CA ASP A 76 21.03 -11.40 8.60
C ASP A 76 21.24 -11.25 7.10
N THR A 77 21.14 -12.37 6.40
CA THR A 77 21.24 -12.43 4.95
C THR A 77 20.12 -13.31 4.39
N ASP A 78 19.76 -13.06 3.13
CA ASP A 78 18.83 -13.89 2.37
C ASP A 78 19.25 -13.85 0.89
N ILE A 79 18.72 -14.81 0.13
CA ILE A 79 18.95 -14.96 -1.29
C ILE A 79 18.48 -13.70 -2.02
N LYS A 80 19.28 -13.25 -2.99
CA LYS A 80 18.91 -12.15 -3.89
C LYS A 80 17.64 -12.47 -4.66
N VAL A 81 16.78 -11.46 -4.85
CA VAL A 81 15.55 -11.61 -5.61
C VAL A 81 15.88 -11.84 -7.08
N SER A 82 15.36 -12.93 -7.64
CA SER A 82 15.50 -13.23 -9.06
C SER A 82 14.31 -12.64 -9.82
N LEU A 83 14.54 -11.48 -10.45
CA LEU A 83 13.55 -10.82 -11.31
C LEU A 83 13.86 -11.04 -12.78
N SER A 84 12.83 -11.15 -13.61
CA SER A 84 12.96 -11.10 -15.07
C SER A 84 13.39 -9.71 -15.56
N SER A 85 12.91 -8.66 -14.91
CA SER A 85 13.32 -7.28 -15.10
C SER A 85 13.12 -6.46 -13.81
N VAL A 86 13.96 -5.45 -13.60
CA VAL A 86 13.79 -4.51 -12.49
C VAL A 86 12.69 -3.51 -12.87
N PRO A 87 11.64 -3.32 -12.04
CA PRO A 87 10.58 -2.37 -12.34
C PRO A 87 11.11 -0.94 -12.51
N THR A 88 10.53 -0.18 -13.44
CA THR A 88 10.97 1.19 -13.76
C THR A 88 10.98 2.11 -12.54
N GLY A 89 9.97 2.03 -11.65
CA GLY A 89 9.94 2.82 -10.42
C GLY A 89 11.15 2.57 -9.51
N VAL A 90 11.50 1.29 -9.34
CA VAL A 90 12.70 0.87 -8.57
C VAL A 90 13.98 1.32 -9.28
N ALA A 91 14.07 1.10 -10.59
CA ALA A 91 15.25 1.45 -11.37
C ALA A 91 15.53 2.96 -11.34
N ASN A 92 14.52 3.80 -11.52
CA ASN A 92 14.65 5.26 -11.47
C ASN A 92 15.11 5.72 -10.09
N ARG A 93 14.46 5.20 -9.03
CA ARG A 93 14.82 5.53 -7.65
C ARG A 93 16.27 5.20 -7.32
N LEU A 94 16.77 4.05 -7.78
CA LEU A 94 18.16 3.65 -7.56
C LEU A 94 19.15 4.40 -8.45
N ALA A 95 18.74 4.78 -9.67
CA ALA A 95 19.57 5.53 -10.61
C ALA A 95 19.95 6.92 -10.07
N ASP A 96 19.05 7.58 -9.33
CA ASP A 96 19.32 8.86 -8.67
C ASP A 96 20.46 8.76 -7.65
N LEU A 97 20.71 7.56 -7.11
CA LEU A 97 21.79 7.24 -6.18
C LEU A 97 22.97 6.52 -6.86
N ASN A 98 22.95 6.34 -8.18
CA ASN A 98 23.93 5.56 -8.94
C ASN A 98 24.10 4.10 -8.45
N ILE A 99 23.03 3.52 -7.90
CA ILE A 99 23.00 2.15 -7.40
C ILE A 99 22.42 1.21 -8.46
N ARG A 100 23.03 0.05 -8.67
CA ARG A 100 22.41 -1.03 -9.45
C ARG A 100 21.67 -1.99 -8.53
N PHE A 101 20.43 -2.32 -8.84
CA PHE A 101 19.63 -3.27 -8.06
C PHE A 101 20.36 -4.61 -7.80
N SER A 102 21.11 -5.10 -8.79
CA SER A 102 21.88 -6.35 -8.68
C SER A 102 22.98 -6.33 -7.62
N ASP A 103 23.47 -5.15 -7.26
CA ASP A 103 24.58 -4.99 -6.31
C ASP A 103 24.08 -5.03 -4.86
N LEU A 104 22.81 -4.69 -4.63
CA LEU A 104 22.16 -4.73 -3.32
C LEU A 104 22.08 -6.17 -2.75
N PRO A 105 22.24 -6.35 -1.43
CA PRO A 105 21.94 -7.61 -0.75
C PRO A 105 20.46 -8.00 -0.85
N GLY A 106 20.12 -9.29 -0.68
CA GLY A 106 18.77 -9.80 -0.90
C GLY A 106 17.69 -9.14 -0.02
N LEU A 107 18.02 -8.85 1.25
CA LEU A 107 17.11 -8.14 2.15
C LEU A 107 16.83 -6.71 1.66
N VAL A 108 17.85 -6.01 1.19
CA VAL A 108 17.75 -4.63 0.70
C VAL A 108 16.98 -4.59 -0.62
N GLN A 109 17.22 -5.54 -1.52
CA GLN A 109 16.44 -5.70 -2.75
C GLN A 109 14.94 -5.84 -2.45
N ARG A 110 14.59 -6.69 -1.47
CA ARG A 110 13.19 -6.90 -1.05
C ARG A 110 12.60 -5.64 -0.40
N ALA A 111 13.38 -4.94 0.43
CA ALA A 111 12.94 -3.71 1.07
C ALA A 111 12.65 -2.61 0.04
N VAL A 112 13.53 -2.43 -0.95
CA VAL A 112 13.34 -1.44 -2.02
C VAL A 112 12.14 -1.78 -2.89
N LEU A 113 11.93 -3.05 -3.23
CA LEU A 113 10.73 -3.48 -3.96
C LEU A 113 9.46 -3.11 -3.18
N TRP A 114 9.37 -3.55 -1.92
CA TRP A 114 8.19 -3.28 -1.09
C TRP A 114 7.91 -1.79 -0.93
N ASP A 115 8.92 -1.02 -0.53
CA ASP A 115 8.80 0.41 -0.25
C ASP A 115 8.44 1.21 -1.53
N THR A 116 8.81 0.70 -2.71
CA THR A 116 8.44 1.28 -4.02
C THR A 116 7.13 0.70 -4.57
N GLY A 117 6.37 -0.06 -3.78
CA GLY A 117 5.05 -0.55 -4.16
C GLY A 117 5.10 -1.79 -5.05
N PHE A 118 6.00 -2.73 -4.79
CA PHE A 118 6.05 -4.00 -5.49
C PHE A 118 6.03 -5.19 -4.52
N ALA A 119 5.30 -6.22 -4.91
CA ALA A 119 5.37 -7.55 -4.34
C ALA A 119 5.79 -8.57 -5.42
N LEU A 120 5.97 -9.82 -5.04
CA LEU A 120 6.44 -10.88 -5.94
C LEU A 120 5.34 -11.91 -6.16
N SER A 121 5.02 -12.15 -7.43
CA SER A 121 4.15 -13.27 -7.82
C SER A 121 4.78 -14.62 -7.43
N PRO A 122 4.03 -15.74 -7.50
CA PRO A 122 4.58 -17.07 -7.27
C PRO A 122 5.75 -17.44 -8.20
N SER A 123 5.81 -16.85 -9.39
CA SER A 123 6.87 -16.98 -10.40
C SER A 123 8.05 -15.99 -10.21
N ASN A 124 8.06 -15.24 -9.11
CA ASN A 124 9.03 -14.17 -8.81
C ASN A 124 9.02 -12.99 -9.80
N GLU A 125 7.88 -12.73 -10.43
CA GLU A 125 7.70 -11.49 -11.18
C GLU A 125 7.29 -10.36 -10.23
N ALA A 126 7.85 -9.17 -10.43
CA ALA A 126 7.47 -8.00 -9.66
C ALA A 126 6.10 -7.51 -10.13
N VAL A 127 5.14 -7.46 -9.20
CA VAL A 127 3.76 -7.02 -9.42
C VAL A 127 3.57 -5.67 -8.74
N GLN A 128 3.09 -4.68 -9.48
CA GLN A 128 2.83 -3.34 -8.96
C GLN A 128 1.68 -3.38 -7.96
N ILE A 129 1.85 -2.67 -6.86
CA ILE A 129 0.84 -2.38 -5.85
C ILE A 129 0.60 -0.87 -5.84
N TRP A 130 -0.66 -0.49 -5.84
CA TRP A 130 -1.13 0.86 -5.56
C TRP A 130 -1.79 0.89 -4.19
N THR A 131 -1.65 2.01 -3.48
CA THR A 131 -2.32 2.20 -2.19
C THR A 131 -3.55 3.08 -2.37
N MET A 132 -4.58 2.78 -1.58
CA MET A 132 -5.80 3.57 -1.55
C MET A 132 -5.63 4.80 -0.64
N ASP A 133 -6.46 5.82 -0.84
CA ASP A 133 -6.56 7.00 0.03
C ASP A 133 -5.24 7.68 0.38
N ASP A 134 -4.84 7.72 1.66
CA ASP A 134 -3.56 8.25 2.16
C ASP A 134 -2.66 7.14 2.74
N TYR A 135 -2.96 5.89 2.43
CA TYR A 135 -2.13 4.76 2.80
C TYR A 135 -0.78 4.77 2.06
N THR A 136 0.20 4.20 2.70
CA THR A 136 1.57 3.94 2.27
C THR A 136 1.84 2.44 2.36
N MET A 137 2.89 1.95 1.71
CA MET A 137 3.25 0.53 1.83
C MET A 137 3.55 0.11 3.27
N ALA A 138 3.89 1.04 4.18
CA ALA A 138 4.15 0.77 5.59
C ALA A 138 2.88 0.58 6.45
N ASN A 139 1.71 1.01 5.97
CA ASN A 139 0.46 1.00 6.75
C ASN A 139 -0.77 0.49 5.99
N ILE A 140 -0.59 -0.35 4.96
CA ILE A 140 -1.70 -1.06 4.29
C ILE A 140 -2.15 -2.33 5.04
N ALA A 141 -1.48 -2.72 6.13
CA ALA A 141 -1.97 -3.78 7.00
C ALA A 141 -3.33 -3.41 7.61
N VAL A 142 -4.31 -4.30 7.46
CA VAL A 142 -5.67 -4.13 7.97
C VAL A 142 -5.74 -4.58 9.43
N SER A 143 -6.39 -3.79 10.29
CA SER A 143 -6.57 -4.16 11.69
C SER A 143 -7.63 -5.26 11.88
N LYS A 144 -7.54 -5.98 13.00
CA LYS A 144 -8.56 -6.96 13.40
C LYS A 144 -9.94 -6.31 13.53
N GLU A 145 -9.98 -5.09 14.04
CA GLU A 145 -11.20 -4.32 14.26
C GLU A 145 -11.91 -4.03 12.94
N GLU A 146 -11.17 -3.67 11.89
CA GLU A 146 -11.72 -3.44 10.54
C GLU A 146 -12.27 -4.72 9.92
N VAL A 147 -11.51 -5.82 10.00
CA VAL A 147 -11.97 -7.14 9.53
C VAL A 147 -13.24 -7.57 10.27
N SER A 148 -13.29 -7.37 11.58
CA SER A 148 -14.46 -7.71 12.39
C SER A 148 -15.67 -6.82 12.08
N ARG A 149 -15.43 -5.54 11.72
CA ARG A 149 -16.47 -4.57 11.36
C ARG A 149 -17.17 -4.91 10.05
N GLU A 150 -16.48 -5.53 9.10
CA GLU A 150 -17.09 -6.09 7.89
C GLU A 150 -17.84 -7.40 8.15
N GLY A 151 -17.91 -7.86 9.40
CA GLY A 151 -18.66 -9.05 9.80
C GLY A 151 -17.90 -10.36 9.64
N CYS A 152 -16.58 -10.30 9.45
CA CYS A 152 -15.74 -11.49 9.42
C CYS A 152 -15.41 -11.99 10.82
N THR A 153 -15.25 -13.30 10.96
CA THR A 153 -14.79 -13.92 12.21
C THR A 153 -13.32 -14.30 12.11
N VAL A 154 -12.64 -14.29 13.26
CA VAL A 154 -11.20 -14.56 13.34
C VAL A 154 -10.92 -15.80 14.19
N LYS A 155 -9.88 -16.55 13.81
CA LYS A 155 -9.28 -17.59 14.63
C LYS A 155 -8.16 -16.98 15.45
N ASN A 156 -8.16 -17.26 16.75
CA ASN A 156 -7.05 -16.88 17.63
C ASN A 156 -6.00 -17.98 17.65
N CYS A 157 -4.74 -17.59 17.54
CA CYS A 157 -3.58 -18.47 17.65
C CYS A 157 -2.61 -17.88 18.67
N THR A 158 -2.21 -18.67 19.66
CA THR A 158 -1.21 -18.24 20.65
C THR A 158 0.18 -18.43 20.05
N GLN A 159 1.03 -17.42 20.17
CA GLN A 159 2.42 -17.41 19.71
C GLN A 159 3.38 -17.79 20.86
N PRO A 160 4.67 -18.06 20.59
CA PRO A 160 5.66 -18.38 21.64
C PRO A 160 5.78 -17.38 22.78
N ASN A 161 5.51 -16.11 22.50
CA ASN A 161 5.60 -15.00 23.46
C ASN A 161 4.26 -14.72 24.18
N ASP A 162 3.33 -15.66 24.16
CA ASP A 162 1.96 -15.56 24.69
C ASP A 162 1.07 -14.48 24.04
N ALA A 163 1.58 -13.75 23.03
CA ALA A 163 0.75 -12.84 22.25
C ALA A 163 -0.18 -13.61 21.31
N LEU A 164 -1.31 -12.97 20.97
CA LEU A 164 -2.26 -13.55 20.02
C LEU A 164 -1.93 -13.10 18.59
N ALA A 165 -1.77 -14.08 17.71
CA ALA A 165 -1.98 -13.92 16.28
C ALA A 165 -3.46 -14.16 15.94
N TYR A 166 -3.92 -13.51 14.88
CA TYR A 166 -5.29 -13.64 14.39
C TYR A 166 -5.28 -13.97 12.92
N TYR A 167 -6.13 -14.91 12.53
CA TYR A 167 -6.29 -15.35 11.15
C TYR A 167 -7.75 -15.24 10.74
N THR A 168 -8.01 -14.98 9.47
CA THR A 168 -9.38 -15.03 8.95
C THR A 168 -9.97 -16.43 9.10
N LEU A 169 -11.20 -16.53 9.62
CA LEU A 169 -11.94 -17.79 9.73
C LEU A 169 -13.17 -17.81 8.83
N ILE A 170 -14.23 -17.06 9.15
CA ILE A 170 -15.42 -16.96 8.29
C ILE A 170 -15.45 -15.55 7.71
N CYS A 171 -15.23 -15.44 6.40
CA CYS A 171 -15.22 -14.19 5.66
C CYS A 171 -15.43 -14.49 4.17
N SER A 172 -16.32 -13.76 3.50
CA SER A 172 -16.46 -13.85 2.04
C SER A 172 -15.38 -13.04 1.34
N GLY A 173 -15.18 -13.29 0.04
CA GLY A 173 -14.26 -12.50 -0.76
C GLY A 173 -14.67 -11.02 -0.81
N ALA A 174 -15.98 -10.75 -0.94
CA ALA A 174 -16.51 -9.38 -0.91
C ALA A 174 -16.18 -8.62 0.38
N GLN A 175 -16.32 -9.28 1.54
CA GLN A 175 -15.97 -8.65 2.82
C GLN A 175 -14.46 -8.41 2.94
N MET A 176 -13.63 -9.33 2.44
CA MET A 176 -12.18 -9.19 2.52
C MET A 176 -11.65 -8.10 1.58
N VAL A 177 -12.16 -8.01 0.35
CA VAL A 177 -11.76 -6.91 -0.55
C VAL A 177 -12.23 -5.57 0.01
N ASN A 178 -13.43 -5.47 0.60
CA ASN A 178 -13.93 -4.23 1.19
C ASN A 178 -13.05 -3.62 2.31
N VAL A 179 -12.28 -4.43 3.03
CA VAL A 179 -11.32 -3.91 4.04
C VAL A 179 -9.94 -3.58 3.47
N SER A 180 -9.66 -3.99 2.24
CA SER A 180 -8.32 -3.89 1.65
C SER A 180 -7.93 -2.43 1.41
N SER A 181 -6.67 -2.10 1.68
CA SER A 181 -6.13 -0.73 1.51
C SER A 181 -5.21 -0.59 0.29
N CYS A 182 -5.19 -1.61 -0.57
CA CYS A 182 -4.32 -1.69 -1.73
C CYS A 182 -5.01 -2.36 -2.93
N VAL A 183 -4.49 -2.05 -4.11
CA VAL A 183 -4.79 -2.73 -5.38
C VAL A 183 -3.49 -3.32 -5.89
N ALA A 184 -3.47 -4.59 -6.29
CA ALA A 184 -2.33 -5.22 -6.93
C ALA A 184 -2.63 -5.50 -8.41
N ASP A 185 -1.61 -5.32 -9.26
CA ASP A 185 -1.72 -5.61 -10.68
C ASP A 185 -2.03 -7.10 -10.90
N THR A 186 -2.64 -7.41 -12.04
CA THR A 186 -2.99 -8.78 -12.37
C THR A 186 -1.73 -9.63 -12.55
N PHE A 187 -1.77 -10.85 -12.03
CA PHE A 187 -0.69 -11.83 -12.18
C PHE A 187 -1.26 -13.24 -12.27
N VAL A 188 -0.41 -14.21 -12.63
CA VAL A 188 -0.79 -15.62 -12.72
C VAL A 188 -0.34 -16.37 -11.47
N ASP A 189 -1.28 -16.97 -10.76
CA ASP A 189 -1.03 -17.98 -9.73
C ASP A 189 -1.66 -19.31 -10.15
N SER A 190 -0.83 -20.28 -10.57
CA SER A 190 -1.31 -21.60 -10.96
C SER A 190 -1.93 -22.39 -9.81
N ALA A 191 -1.67 -21.98 -8.57
CA ALA A 191 -2.22 -22.57 -7.37
C ALA A 191 -3.39 -21.75 -6.79
N ALA A 192 -3.94 -20.76 -7.51
CA ALA A 192 -4.96 -19.85 -6.99
C ALA A 192 -6.17 -20.55 -6.32
N THR A 193 -6.59 -21.69 -6.88
CA THR A 193 -7.75 -22.47 -6.40
C THR A 193 -7.42 -23.57 -5.40
N SER A 194 -6.13 -23.82 -5.15
CA SER A 194 -5.64 -24.88 -4.26
C SER A 194 -4.78 -24.38 -3.12
N TYR A 195 -4.42 -23.09 -3.14
CA TYR A 195 -3.75 -22.46 -2.03
C TYR A 195 -4.73 -22.18 -0.91
N LEU A 196 -4.41 -22.69 0.26
CA LEU A 196 -5.29 -22.60 1.43
C LEU A 196 -4.75 -21.64 2.48
N GLY A 197 -3.78 -20.77 2.16
CA GLY A 197 -3.28 -19.78 3.12
C GLY A 197 -4.38 -18.81 3.58
N SER A 198 -4.11 -18.01 4.60
CA SER A 198 -5.09 -16.99 5.01
C SER A 198 -5.19 -15.86 3.99
N MET A 199 -6.35 -15.21 3.87
CA MET A 199 -6.48 -13.98 3.07
C MET A 199 -6.10 -12.73 3.86
N TRP A 200 -6.18 -12.83 5.19
CA TRP A 200 -5.74 -11.82 6.13
C TRP A 200 -5.30 -12.49 7.41
N SER A 201 -4.19 -12.01 7.97
CA SER A 201 -3.74 -12.37 9.30
C SER A 201 -2.88 -11.27 9.90
N VAL A 202 -2.83 -11.25 11.23
CA VAL A 202 -1.91 -10.45 12.02
C VAL A 202 -1.19 -11.34 13.02
N GLY A 203 0.03 -10.98 13.36
CA GLY A 203 0.99 -11.79 14.07
C GLY A 203 2.37 -11.53 13.49
N GLY A 204 3.40 -11.95 14.21
CA GLY A 204 4.76 -11.70 13.75
C GLY A 204 5.80 -12.08 14.77
N ASP A 205 7.00 -12.24 14.25
CA ASP A 205 8.23 -12.49 15.00
C ASP A 205 9.16 -11.30 14.80
N LEU A 206 9.73 -10.79 15.89
CA LEU A 206 10.73 -9.72 15.84
C LEU A 206 11.98 -10.15 15.04
N ASP A 207 12.22 -11.45 14.97
CA ASP A 207 13.33 -12.04 14.24
C ASP A 207 12.97 -12.53 12.82
N MET A 208 11.71 -12.36 12.38
CA MET A 208 11.29 -12.75 11.03
C MET A 208 12.02 -11.95 9.94
N ILE A 209 12.44 -12.64 8.90
CA ILE A 209 12.79 -12.04 7.60
C ILE A 209 11.53 -12.13 6.71
N PRO A 210 10.74 -11.05 6.59
CA PRO A 210 9.47 -11.11 5.88
C PRO A 210 9.66 -11.31 4.38
N TYR A 211 8.81 -12.13 3.78
CA TYR A 211 8.59 -12.20 2.34
C TYR A 211 7.62 -11.10 1.87
N ILE A 212 7.49 -10.93 0.56
CA ILE A 212 6.52 -10.04 -0.09
C ILE A 212 5.76 -10.81 -1.17
N ARG A 213 5.29 -12.02 -0.83
CA ARG A 213 4.76 -12.97 -1.83
C ARG A 213 3.27 -12.74 -2.05
N LEU A 214 2.89 -12.36 -3.26
CA LEU A 214 1.49 -12.31 -3.68
C LEU A 214 0.95 -13.70 -3.96
N ARG A 215 -0.28 -13.93 -3.50
CA ARG A 215 -1.09 -15.12 -3.78
C ARG A 215 -2.48 -14.67 -4.22
N ASP A 216 -3.06 -15.41 -5.16
CA ASP A 216 -4.47 -15.29 -5.52
C ASP A 216 -5.25 -16.34 -4.75
N HIS A 217 -6.23 -15.93 -3.95
CA HIS A 217 -7.18 -16.81 -3.31
C HIS A 217 -8.46 -16.83 -4.11
N SER A 218 -8.61 -17.84 -4.96
CA SER A 218 -9.76 -17.99 -5.86
C SER A 218 -10.62 -19.19 -5.49
N TRP A 219 -11.92 -18.97 -5.29
CA TRP A 219 -12.86 -20.06 -5.01
C TRP A 219 -14.27 -19.73 -5.50
N VAL A 220 -15.11 -20.76 -5.61
CA VAL A 220 -16.55 -20.61 -5.79
C VAL A 220 -17.18 -20.85 -4.43
N ASP A 221 -17.91 -19.86 -3.92
CA ASP A 221 -18.63 -20.01 -2.67
C ASP A 221 -19.71 -21.09 -2.81
N PRO A 222 -19.69 -22.15 -1.99
CA PRO A 222 -20.54 -23.31 -2.20
C PRO A 222 -22.01 -23.06 -1.85
N VAL A 223 -22.34 -21.93 -1.21
CA VAL A 223 -23.71 -21.59 -0.79
C VAL A 223 -24.35 -20.64 -1.78
N THR A 224 -23.60 -19.63 -2.22
CA THR A 224 -24.07 -18.55 -3.09
C THR A 224 -23.72 -18.77 -4.56
N GLU A 225 -22.83 -19.72 -4.87
CA GLU A 225 -22.29 -19.99 -6.21
C GLU A 225 -21.54 -18.81 -6.84
N VAL A 226 -21.17 -17.80 -6.03
CA VAL A 226 -20.39 -16.64 -6.47
C VAL A 226 -18.91 -17.01 -6.51
N SER A 227 -18.25 -16.71 -7.62
CA SER A 227 -16.79 -16.79 -7.72
C SER A 227 -16.15 -15.57 -7.07
N TYR A 228 -15.21 -15.82 -6.17
CA TYR A 228 -14.37 -14.80 -5.54
C TYR A 228 -12.91 -15.00 -5.95
N SER A 229 -12.18 -13.89 -5.99
CA SER A 229 -10.72 -13.87 -6.08
C SER A 229 -10.22 -12.71 -5.24
N VAL A 230 -9.34 -13.02 -4.29
CA VAL A 230 -8.76 -12.03 -3.37
C VAL A 230 -7.25 -12.13 -3.47
N TYR A 231 -6.59 -11.04 -3.81
CA TYR A 231 -5.13 -11.01 -3.79
C TYR A 231 -4.67 -10.75 -2.35
N ALA A 232 -3.58 -11.40 -1.96
CA ALA A 232 -3.00 -11.19 -0.64
C ALA A 232 -1.48 -11.26 -0.69
N VAL A 233 -0.82 -10.31 -0.01
CA VAL A 233 0.62 -10.34 0.22
C VAL A 233 0.89 -11.12 1.50
N HIS A 234 1.66 -12.19 1.38
CA HIS A 234 2.10 -13.05 2.49
C HIS A 234 3.54 -12.74 2.85
N THR A 235 3.80 -12.59 4.16
CA THR A 235 5.17 -12.34 4.67
C THR A 235 5.91 -13.59 5.13
N THR A 236 5.32 -14.76 4.97
CA THR A 236 5.95 -16.04 5.30
C THR A 236 6.14 -16.92 4.06
N SER A 237 6.94 -17.98 4.21
CA SER A 237 7.15 -18.96 3.14
C SER A 237 5.89 -19.82 2.94
N VAL A 238 5.71 -20.41 1.75
CA VAL A 238 4.57 -21.32 1.50
C VAL A 238 4.61 -22.55 2.40
N ALA A 239 5.81 -22.98 2.84
CA ALA A 239 5.95 -24.14 3.72
C ALA A 239 5.52 -23.83 5.16
N ASP A 240 5.69 -22.58 5.58
CA ASP A 240 5.42 -22.11 6.94
C ASP A 240 4.08 -21.36 7.05
N ASP A 241 3.44 -21.04 5.92
CA ASP A 241 2.11 -20.41 5.91
C ASP A 241 1.04 -21.42 6.34
N PRO A 242 0.38 -21.23 7.50
CA PRO A 242 -0.64 -22.17 7.94
C PRO A 242 -1.85 -22.14 6.99
N ALA A 243 -2.39 -23.32 6.74
CA ALA A 243 -3.66 -23.44 6.03
C ALA A 243 -4.81 -22.74 6.79
N TRP A 244 -5.88 -22.46 6.08
CA TRP A 244 -7.08 -21.84 6.61
C TRP A 244 -7.62 -22.64 7.81
N ASN A 245 -8.01 -21.93 8.86
CA ASN A 245 -8.43 -22.49 10.14
C ASN A 245 -7.33 -23.29 10.89
N VAL A 246 -6.07 -23.18 10.50
CA VAL A 246 -4.91 -23.79 11.18
C VAL A 246 -4.06 -22.70 11.80
N CYS A 247 -3.50 -22.97 12.99
CA CYS A 247 -2.49 -22.08 13.60
C CYS A 247 -1.09 -22.52 13.15
N PRO A 248 -0.08 -21.62 13.20
CA PRO A 248 1.30 -22.00 12.94
C PRO A 248 1.70 -23.29 13.67
N ALA A 249 2.40 -24.19 12.96
CA ALA A 249 2.85 -25.45 13.53
C ALA A 249 3.86 -25.23 14.66
N ASP A 250 4.05 -26.23 15.51
CA ASP A 250 5.08 -26.24 16.57
C ASP A 250 5.05 -25.02 17.51
N ASN A 251 3.85 -24.46 17.74
CA ASN A 251 3.66 -23.22 18.50
C ASN A 251 4.47 -22.06 17.90
N GLY A 252 4.64 -22.01 16.57
CA GLY A 252 5.39 -20.98 15.87
C GLY A 252 4.72 -19.60 15.88
N TYR A 253 5.46 -18.60 15.41
CA TYR A 253 4.94 -17.25 15.26
C TYR A 253 3.96 -17.15 14.07
N GLY A 254 3.02 -16.22 14.19
CA GLY A 254 2.17 -15.85 13.08
C GLY A 254 2.90 -14.97 12.06
N ALA A 255 2.19 -14.59 11.01
CA ALA A 255 2.68 -13.69 9.97
C ALA A 255 1.59 -12.70 9.59
N VAL A 256 1.99 -11.54 9.07
CA VAL A 256 1.05 -10.59 8.52
C VAL A 256 0.71 -11.01 7.08
N THR A 257 -0.58 -11.03 6.78
CA THR A 257 -1.08 -11.23 5.42
C THR A 257 -1.99 -10.06 5.09
N VAL A 258 -1.64 -9.32 4.04
CA VAL A 258 -2.30 -8.07 3.65
C VAL A 258 -3.18 -8.32 2.42
N PRO A 259 -4.52 -8.24 2.55
CA PRO A 259 -5.40 -8.38 1.40
C PRO A 259 -5.32 -7.13 0.51
N CYS A 260 -5.34 -7.35 -0.80
CA CYS A 260 -5.44 -6.32 -1.83
C CYS A 260 -6.55 -6.69 -2.82
N HIS A 261 -7.12 -5.66 -3.41
CA HIS A 261 -7.93 -5.77 -4.61
C HIS A 261 -7.12 -6.22 -5.82
N ARG A 262 -7.82 -6.72 -6.84
CA ARG A 262 -7.25 -6.91 -8.17
C ARG A 262 -7.42 -5.67 -9.02
N ARG A 263 -6.39 -5.35 -9.81
CA ARG A 263 -6.42 -4.21 -10.73
C ARG A 263 -7.51 -4.26 -11.80
N ASP A 264 -7.95 -5.45 -12.21
CA ASP A 264 -9.00 -5.62 -13.22
C ASP A 264 -10.43 -5.42 -12.70
N GLU A 265 -10.59 -5.20 -11.39
CA GLU A 265 -11.85 -4.74 -10.78
C GLU A 265 -12.09 -3.24 -10.98
N PHE A 266 -11.05 -2.50 -11.38
CA PHE A 266 -11.05 -1.03 -11.47
C PHE A 266 -10.85 -0.57 -12.91
N THR A 267 -11.54 0.50 -13.28
CA THR A 267 -11.29 1.24 -14.52
C THR A 267 -9.98 2.01 -14.44
N ASP A 268 -9.41 2.35 -15.61
CA ASP A 268 -8.20 3.18 -15.66
C ASP A 268 -8.40 4.54 -14.95
N GLN A 269 -9.59 5.13 -15.07
CA GLN A 269 -9.93 6.39 -14.41
C GLN A 269 -9.98 6.27 -12.88
N GLU A 270 -10.49 5.16 -12.34
CA GLU A 270 -10.46 4.91 -10.89
C GLU A 270 -9.03 4.72 -10.40
N MET A 271 -8.19 4.08 -11.21
CA MET A 271 -6.78 3.83 -10.88
C MET A 271 -5.91 5.08 -10.95
N GLU A 272 -6.29 6.10 -11.73
CA GLU A 272 -5.66 7.43 -11.69
C GLU A 272 -5.81 8.12 -10.32
N ALA A 273 -6.83 7.75 -9.54
CA ALA A 273 -7.03 8.29 -8.19
C ALA A 273 -6.24 7.54 -7.10
N MET A 274 -5.68 6.37 -7.42
CA MET A 274 -4.88 5.58 -6.49
C MET A 274 -3.45 6.12 -6.40
N ASN A 275 -2.81 5.94 -5.24
CA ASN A 275 -1.43 6.35 -5.08
C ASN A 275 -0.50 5.28 -5.65
N THR A 276 0.44 5.71 -6.50
CA THR A 276 1.57 4.88 -6.89
C THR A 276 2.72 5.12 -5.91
N PRO A 277 3.13 4.14 -5.09
CA PRO A 277 4.23 4.31 -4.16
C PRO A 277 5.54 4.61 -4.89
N THR A 278 6.31 5.58 -4.40
CA THR A 278 7.59 6.00 -4.99
C THR A 278 8.79 5.72 -4.10
N GLY A 279 8.56 5.13 -2.92
CA GLY A 279 9.57 4.94 -1.89
C GLY A 279 9.54 6.01 -0.81
N SER A 280 9.90 5.62 0.40
CA SER A 280 10.04 6.51 1.53
C SER A 280 11.40 7.21 1.55
N ALA A 281 11.42 8.41 2.15
CA ALA A 281 12.63 9.20 2.31
C ALA A 281 13.67 8.52 3.22
N TRP A 282 13.24 7.72 4.22
CA TRP A 282 14.17 7.05 5.12
C TRP A 282 14.88 5.88 4.44
N VAL A 283 14.20 5.11 3.57
CA VAL A 283 14.85 4.05 2.79
C VAL A 283 15.80 4.68 1.77
N ALA A 284 15.46 5.82 1.16
CA ALA A 284 16.38 6.54 0.28
C ALA A 284 17.67 6.94 1.02
N LYS A 285 17.54 7.47 2.24
CA LYS A 285 18.69 7.77 3.10
C LYS A 285 19.51 6.55 3.47
N TRP A 286 18.86 5.42 3.79
CA TRP A 286 19.57 4.16 4.05
C TRP A 286 20.38 3.72 2.83
N LEU A 287 19.79 3.79 1.64
CA LEU A 287 20.46 3.45 0.39
C LEU A 287 21.69 4.34 0.14
N GLU A 288 21.53 5.66 0.34
CA GLU A 288 22.61 6.64 0.19
C GLU A 288 23.76 6.38 1.17
N GLU A 289 23.47 6.12 2.45
CA GLU A 289 24.50 5.96 3.48
C GLU A 289 25.30 4.64 3.35
N GLU A 290 24.69 3.58 2.82
CA GLU A 290 25.31 2.24 2.81
C GLU A 290 25.71 1.73 1.42
N PHE A 291 25.18 2.29 0.33
CA PHE A 291 25.34 1.70 -1.01
C PHE A 291 25.66 2.69 -2.14
N ALA A 292 25.57 4.01 -1.93
CA ALA A 292 25.87 5.03 -2.95
C ALA A 292 27.35 5.45 -2.97
#